data_AF-A0A2N2LVJ4-F1
#
_entry.id   AF-A0A2N2LVJ4-F1
#
_cell.length_a   1.000
_cell.length_b   1.000
_cell.length_c   1.000
_cell.angle_alpha   90.00
_cell.angle_beta   90.00
_cell.angle_gamma   90.00
#
_symmetry.space_group_name_H-M   'P 1'
#
loop_
_entity.id
_entity.type
_entity.pdbx_description
1 polymer ?
#
loop_
_entity_poly.entity_id
_entity_poly.type
_entity_poly.pdbx_seq_one_letter_code
_entity_poly.pdbx_strand_id
1 'polypeptide(L)'
;MNLSDTRFPRQLEAAGLAEKIREVLAVRKTMLWPEGKLEVPVLNISESLAGAIRKARMQRRVRSGFDEIFDKLASEKKGIDHLHEQMKSQQNERISRLLLFSNDGAERLYRHIEQALTEHHLRIMGCQLDTDGKTLGQLITGRSAGIKVILVEHKDAVSDVLRALVETGK
;
A
#
# COMPACT_ATOMS: atom_id res chain seq x y z
N MET A 1 -9.88 -7.09 3.01
CA MET A 1 -9.50 -5.99 3.93
C MET A 1 -10.78 -5.23 4.30
N ASN A 2 -11.01 -4.88 5.58
CA ASN A 2 -12.21 -4.10 5.96
C ASN A 2 -11.91 -2.59 5.88
N LEU A 3 -12.38 -1.95 4.80
CA LEU A 3 -12.15 -0.52 4.53
C LEU A 3 -12.92 0.40 5.51
N SER A 4 -14.04 -0.07 6.06
CA SER A 4 -14.93 0.70 6.93
C SER A 4 -14.24 1.06 8.25
N ASP A 5 -13.51 0.10 8.81
CA ASP A 5 -12.80 0.25 10.09
C ASP A 5 -11.36 0.78 9.93
N THR A 6 -10.92 0.97 8.68
CA THR A 6 -9.56 1.45 8.40
C THR A 6 -9.41 2.92 8.78
N ARG A 7 -8.43 3.23 9.63
CA ARG A 7 -8.06 4.61 9.99
C ARG A 7 -6.94 5.11 9.08
N PHE A 8 -7.22 6.17 8.34
CA PHE A 8 -6.24 6.80 7.46
C PHE A 8 -5.26 7.70 8.23
N PRO A 9 -4.16 8.13 7.58
CA PRO A 9 -3.31 9.17 8.14
C PRO A 9 -4.13 10.39 8.61
N ARG A 10 -3.75 10.96 9.76
CA ARG A 10 -4.48 12.08 10.39
C ARG A 10 -4.74 13.25 9.46
N GLN A 11 -3.83 13.54 8.54
CA GLN A 11 -3.97 14.65 7.60
C GLN A 11 -5.11 14.43 6.59
N LEU A 12 -5.41 13.18 6.22
CA LEU A 12 -6.53 12.86 5.33
C LEU A 12 -7.86 12.89 6.08
N GLU A 13 -7.87 12.37 7.30
CA GLU A 13 -9.03 12.42 8.20
C GLU A 13 -9.41 13.87 8.52
N ALA A 14 -8.44 14.70 8.91
CA ALA A 14 -8.65 16.11 9.22
C ALA A 14 -9.07 16.94 7.98
N ALA A 15 -8.68 16.50 6.78
CA ALA A 15 -9.12 17.12 5.53
C ALA A 15 -10.51 16.63 5.05
N GLY A 16 -11.16 15.74 5.80
CA GLY A 16 -12.47 15.17 5.41
C GLY A 16 -12.42 14.28 4.17
N LEU A 17 -11.25 13.73 3.82
CA LEU A 17 -11.06 12.94 2.60
C LEU A 17 -11.28 11.43 2.81
N ALA A 18 -11.40 10.98 4.06
CA ALA A 18 -11.46 9.56 4.40
C ALA A 18 -12.58 8.81 3.66
N GLU A 19 -13.81 9.34 3.68
CA GLU A 19 -14.95 8.69 3.00
C GLU A 19 -14.76 8.64 1.47
N LYS A 20 -14.31 9.75 0.86
CA LYS A 20 -14.03 9.78 -0.59
C LYS A 20 -12.96 8.75 -0.98
N ILE A 21 -11.93 8.61 -0.16
CA ILE A 21 -10.90 7.59 -0.38
C ILE A 21 -11.51 6.19 -0.26
N ARG A 22 -12.35 5.93 0.76
CA ARG A 22 -13.05 4.64 0.88
C ARG A 22 -13.92 4.34 -0.33
N GLU A 23 -14.67 5.31 -0.83
CA GLU A 23 -15.49 5.18 -2.04
C GLU A 23 -14.64 4.74 -3.23
N VAL A 24 -13.55 5.46 -3.52
CA VAL A 24 -12.64 5.10 -4.63
C VAL A 24 -12.05 3.70 -4.44
N LEU A 25 -11.58 3.36 -3.24
CA LEU A 25 -11.02 2.04 -2.92
C LEU A 25 -12.06 0.91 -2.98
N ALA A 26 -13.35 1.22 -2.87
CA ALA A 26 -14.44 0.26 -2.92
C ALA A 26 -14.93 -0.03 -4.36
N VAL A 27 -14.64 0.85 -5.33
CA VAL A 27 -15.14 0.74 -6.72
C VAL A 27 -14.76 -0.59 -7.37
N ARG A 28 -13.49 -0.97 -7.29
CA ARG A 28 -12.97 -2.20 -7.89
C ARG A 28 -12.08 -2.92 -6.89
N LYS A 29 -12.38 -4.19 -6.68
CA LYS A 29 -11.60 -5.10 -5.84
C LYS A 29 -11.28 -6.37 -6.61
N THR A 30 -10.24 -7.06 -6.17
CA THR A 30 -9.91 -8.40 -6.63
C THR A 30 -9.51 -9.27 -5.46
N MET A 31 -9.72 -10.58 -5.60
CA MET A 31 -9.00 -11.54 -4.77
C MET A 31 -7.54 -11.57 -5.20
N LEU A 32 -6.62 -11.68 -4.23
CA LEU A 32 -5.18 -11.72 -4.51
C LEU A 32 -4.76 -12.97 -5.31
N TRP A 33 -5.42 -14.10 -5.07
CA TRP A 33 -5.17 -15.38 -5.75
C TRP A 33 -6.41 -16.30 -5.59
N PRO A 34 -6.55 -17.38 -6.39
CA PRO A 34 -7.81 -18.13 -6.50
C PRO A 34 -8.40 -18.69 -5.20
N GLU A 35 -7.56 -19.13 -4.24
CA GLU A 35 -8.02 -19.67 -2.95
C GLU A 35 -7.76 -18.69 -1.78
N GLY A 36 -7.44 -17.43 -2.12
CA GLY A 36 -7.22 -16.36 -1.15
C GLY A 36 -8.49 -15.98 -0.41
N LYS A 37 -8.30 -15.36 0.75
CA LYS A 37 -9.41 -14.86 1.59
C LYS A 37 -9.44 -13.33 1.67
N LEU A 38 -8.44 -12.67 1.09
CA LEU A 38 -8.26 -11.24 1.18
C LEU A 38 -8.52 -10.55 -0.16
N GLU A 39 -9.60 -9.79 -0.21
CA GLU A 39 -9.81 -8.82 -1.27
C GLU A 39 -9.03 -7.52 -1.02
N VAL A 40 -8.48 -6.98 -2.11
CA VAL A 40 -7.73 -5.72 -2.17
C VAL A 40 -8.32 -4.79 -3.22
N PRO A 41 -8.26 -3.46 -3.03
CA PRO A 41 -8.59 -2.49 -4.06
C PRO A 41 -7.70 -2.63 -5.29
N VAL A 42 -8.28 -2.38 -6.47
CA VAL A 42 -7.56 -2.26 -7.74
C VAL A 42 -7.61 -0.81 -8.21
N LEU A 43 -6.45 -0.22 -8.47
CA LEU A 43 -6.30 1.20 -8.79
C LEU A 43 -5.79 1.39 -10.22
N ASN A 44 -6.41 2.31 -10.95
CA ASN A 44 -5.87 2.81 -12.19
C ASN A 44 -4.81 3.88 -11.90
N ILE A 45 -3.71 3.87 -12.67
CA ILE A 45 -2.66 4.87 -12.52
C ILE A 45 -3.06 6.15 -13.26
N SER A 46 -3.70 7.07 -12.53
CA SER A 46 -3.89 8.45 -12.99
C SER A 46 -2.57 9.23 -12.98
N GLU A 47 -2.52 10.37 -13.66
CA GLU A 47 -1.35 11.26 -13.61
C GLU A 47 -1.07 11.75 -12.19
N SER A 48 -2.11 12.11 -11.42
CA SER A 48 -2.01 12.48 -10.01
C SER A 48 -1.37 11.36 -9.18
N LEU A 49 -1.84 10.12 -9.36
CA LEU A 49 -1.31 8.96 -8.62
C LEU A 49 0.15 8.68 -9.01
N ALA A 50 0.46 8.71 -10.31
CA ALA A 50 1.83 8.56 -10.80
C ALA A 50 2.76 9.65 -10.24
N GLY A 51 2.30 10.91 -10.21
CA GLY A 51 3.03 12.04 -9.65
C GLY A 51 3.32 11.86 -8.16
N ALA A 52 2.33 11.45 -7.37
CA ALA A 52 2.49 11.18 -5.94
C ALA A 52 3.49 10.03 -5.68
N ILE A 53 3.41 8.95 -6.45
CA ILE A 53 4.33 7.81 -6.35
C ILE A 53 5.77 8.24 -6.70
N ARG A 54 5.96 8.99 -7.79
CA ARG A 54 7.27 9.55 -8.18
C ARG A 54 7.83 10.47 -7.11
N LYS A 55 7.00 11.34 -6.53
CA LYS A 55 7.38 12.25 -5.44
C LYS A 55 7.85 11.46 -4.22
N ALA A 56 7.10 10.43 -3.80
CA ALA A 56 7.50 9.57 -2.70
C ALA A 56 8.86 8.89 -2.97
N ARG A 57 9.08 8.42 -4.20
CA ARG A 57 10.37 7.86 -4.63
C ARG A 57 11.51 8.88 -4.55
N MET A 58 11.30 10.10 -5.05
CA MET A 58 12.31 11.17 -4.98
C MET A 58 12.68 11.53 -3.54
N GLN A 59 11.73 11.37 -2.61
CA GLN A 59 11.95 11.55 -1.17
C GLN A 59 12.59 10.34 -0.49
N ARG A 60 12.97 9.29 -1.24
CA ARG A 60 13.50 8.01 -0.72
C ARG A 60 12.53 7.30 0.24
N ARG A 61 11.24 7.51 0.04
CA ARG A 61 10.14 6.91 0.82
C ARG A 61 9.47 5.75 0.10
N VAL A 62 10.14 5.19 -0.91
CA VAL A 62 9.68 4.01 -1.64
C VAL A 62 10.78 2.97 -1.58
N ARG A 63 10.40 1.78 -1.13
CA ARG A 63 11.19 0.56 -1.28
C ARG A 63 10.60 -0.27 -2.40
N SER A 64 11.45 -0.93 -3.18
CA SER A 64 11.02 -1.77 -4.30
C SER A 64 11.70 -3.12 -4.23
N GLY A 65 11.02 -4.16 -4.70
CA GLY A 65 11.56 -5.51 -4.71
C GLY A 65 10.95 -6.37 -3.62
N PHE A 66 10.81 -7.65 -3.94
CA PHE A 66 10.12 -8.62 -3.09
C PHE A 66 10.88 -8.84 -1.78
N ASP A 67 12.10 -9.39 -1.84
CA ASP A 67 12.85 -9.81 -0.64
C ASP A 67 13.05 -8.66 0.34
N GLU A 68 13.51 -7.49 -0.13
CA GLU A 68 13.76 -6.33 0.73
C GLU A 68 12.53 -5.86 1.50
N ILE A 69 11.35 -5.90 0.88
CA ILE A 69 10.11 -5.46 1.52
C ILE A 69 9.69 -6.47 2.59
N PHE A 70 9.65 -7.76 2.26
CA PHE A 70 9.16 -8.78 3.19
C PHE A 70 10.13 -9.04 4.35
N ASP A 71 11.45 -9.00 4.11
CA ASP A 71 12.45 -9.09 5.18
C ASP A 71 12.32 -7.92 6.15
N LYS A 72 12.11 -6.70 5.62
CA LYS A 72 11.87 -5.52 6.44
C LYS A 72 10.60 -5.68 7.26
N LEU A 73 9.47 -6.03 6.66
CA LEU A 73 8.20 -6.19 7.38
C LEU A 73 8.31 -7.25 8.48
N ALA A 74 8.97 -8.38 8.20
CA ALA A 74 9.25 -9.42 9.19
C ALA A 74 10.14 -8.91 10.34
N SER A 75 11.14 -8.07 10.06
CA SER A 75 11.98 -7.47 11.10
C SER A 75 11.23 -6.44 11.96
N GLU A 76 10.34 -5.65 11.36
CA GLU A 76 9.49 -4.69 12.07
C GLU A 76 8.52 -5.41 13.00
N LYS A 77 7.94 -6.54 12.55
CA LYS A 77 7.08 -7.39 13.38
C LYS A 77 7.80 -7.81 14.67
N LYS A 78 9.01 -8.38 14.54
CA LYS A 78 9.79 -8.85 15.69
C LYS A 78 10.08 -7.73 16.70
N GLY A 79 10.38 -6.52 16.22
CA GLY A 79 10.60 -5.36 17.08
C GLY A 79 9.31 -4.84 17.73
N ILE A 80 8.18 -4.89 17.02
CA ILE A 80 6.88 -4.45 17.52
C ILE A 80 6.30 -5.45 18.54
N ASP A 81 6.37 -6.75 18.28
CA ASP A 81 5.88 -7.78 19.18
C ASP A 81 6.61 -7.71 20.54
N HIS A 82 7.93 -7.49 20.50
CA HIS A 82 8.74 -7.31 21.72
C HIS A 82 8.33 -6.08 22.55
N LEU A 83 7.89 -4.99 21.90
CA LEU A 83 7.41 -3.78 22.57
C LEU A 83 5.94 -3.88 23.01
N HIS A 84 5.11 -4.61 22.26
CA HIS A 84 3.69 -4.82 22.59
C HIS A 84 3.51 -5.74 23.80
N GLU A 85 4.41 -6.69 24.05
CA GLU A 85 4.44 -7.44 25.31
C GLU A 85 4.60 -6.51 26.54
N GLN A 86 5.17 -5.32 26.36
CA GLN A 86 5.40 -4.34 27.43
C GLN A 86 4.33 -3.23 27.52
N MET A 87 3.54 -2.98 26.46
CA MET A 87 2.58 -1.88 26.41
C MET A 87 1.20 -2.32 25.89
N LYS A 88 0.19 -2.27 26.77
CA LYS A 88 -1.25 -2.49 26.49
C LYS A 88 -1.91 -1.39 25.61
N SER A 89 -1.27 -0.94 24.53
CA SER A 89 -1.81 0.14 23.68
C SER A 89 -2.02 -0.28 22.23
N GLN A 90 -2.88 -1.26 21.98
CA GLN A 90 -3.34 -1.63 20.63
C GLN A 90 -4.39 -0.67 20.02
N GLN A 91 -4.86 0.35 20.76
CA GLN A 91 -6.15 1.00 20.43
C GLN A 91 -6.15 2.14 19.40
N ASN A 92 -5.04 2.48 18.72
CA ASN A 92 -5.05 3.60 17.78
C ASN A 92 -4.06 3.49 16.60
N GLU A 93 -3.90 2.28 16.07
CA GLU A 93 -3.10 2.08 14.87
C GLU A 93 -3.79 2.69 13.64
N ARG A 94 -2.98 3.24 12.73
CA ARG A 94 -3.44 3.92 11.51
C ARG A 94 -2.56 3.49 10.35
N ILE A 95 -3.13 3.52 9.16
CA ILE A 95 -2.38 3.27 7.94
C ILE A 95 -1.24 4.28 7.84
N SER A 96 -0.03 3.75 7.73
CA SER A 96 1.22 4.52 7.67
C SER A 96 2.17 4.01 6.61
N ARG A 97 1.85 2.87 5.98
CA ARG A 97 2.53 2.31 4.82
C ARG A 97 1.51 1.82 3.80
N LEU A 98 1.86 1.92 2.51
CA LEU A 98 1.07 1.35 1.42
C LEU A 98 1.90 0.32 0.68
N LEU A 99 1.34 -0.86 0.48
CA LEU A 99 1.92 -1.88 -0.38
C LEU A 99 1.22 -1.80 -1.74
N LEU A 100 1.93 -1.38 -2.78
CA LEU A 100 1.41 -1.30 -4.14
C LEU A 100 2.08 -2.37 -5.01
N PHE A 101 1.30 -3.08 -5.80
CA PHE A 101 1.81 -4.20 -6.61
C PHE A 101 1.13 -4.29 -7.96
N SER A 102 1.84 -4.79 -8.96
CA SER A 102 1.35 -4.95 -10.33
C SER A 102 0.33 -6.10 -10.44
N ASN A 103 -0.39 -6.16 -11.55
CA ASN A 103 -1.41 -7.19 -11.82
C ASN A 103 -0.86 -8.46 -12.48
N ASP A 104 0.44 -8.49 -12.80
CA ASP A 104 1.13 -9.55 -13.53
C ASP A 104 2.19 -10.30 -12.69
N GLY A 105 2.00 -10.29 -11.36
CA GLY A 105 2.77 -11.09 -10.41
C GLY A 105 2.48 -12.59 -10.51
N ALA A 106 3.45 -13.42 -10.13
CA ALA A 106 3.21 -14.85 -9.95
C ALA A 106 2.37 -15.10 -8.69
N GLU A 107 1.59 -16.18 -8.66
CA GLU A 107 0.71 -16.48 -7.52
C GLU A 107 1.45 -16.53 -6.17
N ARG A 108 2.68 -17.08 -6.15
CA ARG A 108 3.54 -17.08 -4.96
C ARG A 108 3.73 -15.69 -4.37
N LEU A 109 3.90 -14.66 -5.20
CA LEU A 109 4.03 -13.26 -4.75
C LEU A 109 2.74 -12.83 -4.04
N TYR A 110 1.58 -13.09 -4.64
CA TYR A 110 0.29 -12.69 -4.09
C TYR A 110 -0.05 -13.40 -2.78
N ARG A 111 0.34 -14.67 -2.61
CA ARG A 111 0.22 -15.38 -1.32
C ARG A 111 1.04 -14.70 -0.21
N HIS A 112 2.27 -14.27 -0.52
CA HIS A 112 3.09 -13.54 0.46
C HIS A 112 2.52 -12.15 0.76
N ILE A 113 1.99 -11.45 -0.25
CA ILE A 113 1.28 -10.18 -0.06
C ILE A 113 0.08 -10.39 0.88
N GLU A 114 -0.74 -11.42 0.66
CA GLU A 114 -1.88 -11.73 1.53
C GLU A 114 -1.43 -11.99 2.98
N GLN A 115 -0.36 -12.76 3.16
CA GLN A 115 0.22 -13.02 4.47
C GLN A 115 0.66 -11.72 5.15
N ALA A 116 1.46 -10.89 4.48
CA ALA A 116 1.94 -9.63 5.07
C ALA A 116 0.80 -8.65 5.38
N LEU A 117 -0.20 -8.55 4.51
CA LEU A 117 -1.36 -7.69 4.77
C LEU A 117 -2.20 -8.22 5.94
N THR A 118 -2.32 -9.53 6.10
CA THR A 118 -3.02 -10.13 7.25
C THR A 118 -2.27 -9.88 8.55
N GLU A 119 -0.94 -10.07 8.53
CA GLU A 119 -0.08 -9.91 9.70
C GLU A 119 0.06 -8.45 10.14
N HIS A 120 0.02 -7.49 9.21
CA HIS A 120 0.24 -6.06 9.46
C HIS A 120 -0.97 -5.17 9.15
N HIS A 121 -2.18 -5.76 9.13
CA HIS A 121 -3.42 -5.14 8.66
C HIS A 121 -3.76 -3.78 9.29
N LEU A 122 -3.27 -3.51 10.51
CA LEU A 122 -3.55 -2.28 11.25
C LEU A 122 -2.76 -1.05 10.76
N ARG A 123 -1.62 -1.26 10.08
CA ARG A 123 -0.73 -0.16 9.63
C ARG A 123 -0.41 -0.19 8.14
N ILE A 124 -0.67 -1.30 7.48
CA ILE A 124 -0.38 -1.49 6.05
C ILE A 124 -1.68 -1.70 5.30
N MET A 125 -1.87 -0.90 4.26
CA MET A 125 -2.92 -1.10 3.29
C MET A 125 -2.30 -1.59 1.98
N GLY A 126 -2.86 -2.65 1.41
CA GLY A 126 -2.46 -3.19 0.11
C GLY A 126 -3.40 -2.74 -0.99
N CYS A 127 -2.85 -2.37 -2.15
CA CYS A 127 -3.62 -2.06 -3.35
C CYS A 127 -2.92 -2.63 -4.58
N GLN A 128 -3.68 -3.31 -5.44
CA GLN A 128 -3.20 -3.68 -6.76
C GLN A 128 -3.27 -2.48 -7.69
N LEU A 129 -2.26 -2.31 -8.54
CA LEU A 129 -2.27 -1.36 -9.64
C LEU A 129 -2.65 -2.10 -10.91
N ASP A 130 -3.56 -1.54 -11.71
CA ASP A 130 -3.94 -2.09 -13.01
C ASP A 130 -2.87 -1.79 -14.06
N THR A 131 -1.70 -2.36 -13.85
CA THR A 131 -0.51 -2.18 -14.67
C THR A 131 0.42 -3.36 -14.49
N ASP A 132 1.32 -3.56 -15.45
CA ASP A 132 2.33 -4.61 -15.40
C ASP A 132 3.58 -4.17 -14.62
N GLY A 133 4.43 -5.13 -14.24
CA GLY A 133 5.63 -4.86 -13.45
C GLY A 133 6.67 -4.00 -14.17
N LYS A 134 6.68 -4.03 -15.51
CA LYS A 134 7.60 -3.20 -16.31
C LYS A 134 7.19 -1.74 -16.26
N THR A 135 5.90 -1.46 -16.37
CA THR A 135 5.31 -0.13 -16.29
C THR A 135 5.45 0.44 -14.87
N LEU A 136 5.21 -0.39 -13.85
CA LEU A 136 5.50 -0.01 -12.46
C LEU A 136 7.00 0.28 -12.26
N GLY A 137 7.89 -0.53 -12.81
CA GLY A 137 9.32 -0.28 -12.77
C GLY A 137 9.73 1.02 -13.47
N GLN A 138 9.14 1.31 -14.62
CA GLN A 138 9.34 2.56 -15.37
C GLN A 138 8.88 3.76 -14.54
N LEU A 139 7.75 3.66 -13.85
CA LEU A 139 7.23 4.71 -12.97
C LEU A 139 8.20 5.03 -11.82
N ILE A 140 8.83 4.02 -11.25
CA ILE A 140 9.68 4.14 -10.05
C ILE A 140 11.13 4.47 -10.38
N THR A 141 11.69 3.85 -11.41
CA THR A 141 13.12 3.94 -11.72
C THR A 141 13.44 4.77 -12.95
N GLY A 142 12.43 5.10 -13.76
CA GLY A 142 12.63 5.66 -15.10
C GLY A 142 13.16 4.66 -16.12
N ARG A 143 13.27 3.38 -15.74
CA ARG A 143 13.73 2.27 -16.60
C ARG A 143 12.69 1.15 -16.57
N SER A 144 12.60 0.38 -17.66
CA SER A 144 11.73 -0.79 -17.76
C SER A 144 12.28 -1.98 -16.95
N ALA A 145 12.37 -1.82 -15.64
CA ALA A 145 12.72 -2.86 -14.68
C ALA A 145 11.48 -3.68 -14.30
N GLY A 146 11.61 -4.99 -14.07
CA GLY A 146 10.50 -5.86 -13.66
C GLY A 146 10.12 -5.71 -12.19
N ILE A 147 9.66 -4.53 -11.76
CA ILE A 147 9.28 -4.28 -10.37
C ILE A 147 7.81 -4.64 -10.17
N LYS A 148 7.56 -5.70 -9.39
CA LYS A 148 6.21 -6.22 -9.14
C LYS A 148 5.55 -5.67 -7.89
N VAL A 149 6.33 -5.15 -6.95
CA VAL A 149 5.85 -4.67 -5.66
C VAL A 149 6.73 -3.53 -5.16
N ILE A 150 6.08 -2.54 -4.56
CA ILE A 150 6.71 -1.43 -3.84
C ILE A 150 6.01 -1.20 -2.51
N LEU A 151 6.77 -0.69 -1.55
CA LEU A 151 6.29 -0.23 -0.26
C LEU A 151 6.50 1.29 -0.19
N VAL A 152 5.40 2.04 -0.12
CA VAL A 152 5.43 3.47 0.21
C VAL A 152 5.50 3.58 1.73
N GLU A 153 6.60 4.14 2.22
CA GLU A 153 6.90 4.33 3.62
C GLU A 153 6.62 5.78 4.04
N HIS A 154 6.45 5.99 5.35
CA HIS A 154 6.11 7.28 5.96
C HIS A 154 4.70 7.80 5.68
N LYS A 155 4.03 8.19 6.77
CA LYS A 155 2.65 8.71 6.78
C LYS A 155 2.38 9.86 5.79
N ASP A 156 3.36 10.73 5.55
CA ASP A 156 3.17 11.88 4.65
C ASP A 156 3.14 11.45 3.19
N ALA A 157 4.03 10.53 2.78
CA ALA A 157 4.00 9.98 1.42
C ALA A 157 2.77 9.10 1.20
N VAL A 158 2.36 8.32 2.20
CA VAL A 158 1.08 7.60 2.18
C VAL A 158 -0.10 8.56 2.04
N SER A 159 -0.06 9.69 2.74
CA SER A 159 -1.11 10.72 2.63
C SER A 159 -1.17 11.30 1.22
N ASP A 160 -0.03 11.65 0.63
CA ASP A 160 0.05 12.17 -0.73
C ASP A 160 -0.49 11.16 -1.76
N VAL A 161 -0.12 9.89 -1.63
CA VAL A 161 -0.58 8.82 -2.55
C VAL A 161 -2.09 8.59 -2.44
N LEU A 162 -2.64 8.50 -1.21
CA LEU A 162 -4.07 8.30 -1.02
C LEU A 162 -4.89 9.53 -1.42
N ARG A 163 -4.38 10.73 -1.18
CA ARG A 163 -5.00 11.99 -1.63
C ARG A 163 -5.10 12.03 -3.16
N ALA A 164 -4.06 11.58 -3.86
CA ALA A 164 -4.03 11.55 -5.31
C ALA A 164 -5.12 10.65 -5.94
N LEU A 165 -5.74 9.74 -5.16
CA LEU A 165 -6.86 8.91 -5.61
C LEU A 165 -8.16 9.71 -5.79
N VAL A 166 -8.32 10.80 -5.04
CA VAL A 166 -9.52 11.65 -5.06
C VAL A 166 -9.29 12.98 -5.76
N GLU A 167 -8.04 13.28 -6.11
CA GLU A 167 -7.69 14.41 -6.97
C GLU A 167 -7.91 14.00 -8.43
N THR A 168 -9.05 14.42 -8.98
CA THR A 168 -9.31 14.35 -10.41
C THR A 168 -8.23 15.18 -11.11
N GLY A 169 -7.42 14.55 -11.97
CA GLY A 169 -6.40 15.25 -12.75
C GLY A 169 -7.02 16.44 -13.46
N LYS A 170 -6.43 17.63 -13.28
CA LYS A 170 -6.75 18.81 -14.07
C LYS A 170 -6.16 18.66 -15.46
#